data_AF-A0A4Y2LCR1-F1
#
_entry.id   AF-A0A4Y2LCR1-F1
#
_cell.length_a   1.000
_cell.length_b   1.000
_cell.length_c   1.000
_cell.angle_alpha   90.00
_cell.angle_beta   90.00
_cell.angle_gamma   90.00
#
_symmetry.space_group_name_H-M   'P 1'
#
loop_
_entity.id
_entity.type
_entity.pdbx_description
1 polymer ?
#
loop_
_entity_poly.entity_id
_entity_poly.type
_entity_poly.pdbx_seq_one_letter_code
_entity_poly.pdbx_strand_id
1 'polypeptide(L)'
;MRYIVGGIFCLISVFLYWYWNDNLISEEFPGVKDVTDSLQAIFKDLDIDQNGVLNEDEFFRMKNSYIILQKNLYEIQSEYPVQEFPDFTIHLGEQVISIEVEFEPLILSSMQKNISDLSQEEAGSLLGLLNWKSAYKERHPFGANSFSSFLPPKSNAQPGFTWWIVEPNIKKNSPPLLNQRYYPPKVQQSLLILHALLSLFHPHAFLWTRFQPQGTVAVIRAIEDNFYDIVFRVHAEFQLNKPPLHPFWFTPSQFQGRIIINKEGSVVKFFQMEVPDTRLNVDMEWLNGPTEDSMEVDIGYVAKMSLVSSAISVSSEDKKGAYQKLSALKWKSEITMEEALDSLELEFFPFKKVKYYNVPDAFAVASNESKLVHGIILWGAHFISFWSTVVDLKAIIKENPGSEASFFAQLCIKYYEFPVESIVFFPNGSLIHRINANTLLGLINEQESFFAIRDPVEKNYQEFLETALLMSKTVKMET
;
A
#
# COMPACT_ATOMS: atom_id res chain seq x y z
N MET A 1 -19.31 61.86 -46.95
CA MET A 1 -20.06 60.83 -47.72
C MET A 1 -19.17 59.67 -48.21
N ARG A 2 -18.03 59.90 -48.89
CA ARG A 2 -17.12 58.82 -49.36
C ARG A 2 -16.58 57.89 -48.25
N TYR A 3 -16.27 58.41 -47.07
CA TYR A 3 -15.77 57.59 -45.95
C TYR A 3 -16.84 56.75 -45.23
N ILE A 4 -18.10 57.19 -45.27
CA ILE A 4 -19.23 56.46 -44.68
C ILE A 4 -19.61 55.27 -45.57
N VAL A 5 -19.59 55.48 -46.90
CA VAL A 5 -19.84 54.40 -47.87
C VAL A 5 -18.72 53.34 -47.82
N GLY A 6 -17.47 53.74 -47.62
CA GLY A 6 -16.34 52.82 -47.42
C GLY A 6 -16.45 51.99 -46.12
N GLY A 7 -16.83 52.62 -45.00
CA GLY A 7 -17.03 51.92 -43.72
C GLY A 7 -18.17 50.89 -43.76
N ILE A 8 -19.27 51.21 -44.45
CA ILE A 8 -20.38 50.28 -44.65
C ILE A 8 -19.95 49.10 -45.54
N PHE A 9 -19.16 49.34 -46.58
CA PHE A 9 -18.63 48.27 -47.42
C PHE A 9 -17.69 47.32 -46.66
N CYS A 10 -16.83 47.85 -45.78
CA CYS A 10 -15.98 47.03 -44.90
C CYS A 10 -16.80 46.21 -43.90
N LEU A 11 -17.83 46.78 -43.28
CA LEU A 11 -18.68 46.03 -42.34
C LEU A 11 -19.48 44.94 -43.06
N ILE A 12 -19.99 45.22 -44.27
CA ILE A 12 -20.69 44.22 -45.08
C ILE A 12 -19.73 43.12 -45.52
N SER A 13 -18.48 43.43 -45.87
CA SER A 13 -17.50 42.40 -46.28
C SER A 13 -17.00 41.55 -45.11
N VAL A 14 -16.87 42.12 -43.91
CA VAL A 14 -16.59 41.36 -42.68
C VAL A 14 -17.78 40.48 -42.29
N PHE A 15 -19.01 41.01 -42.39
CA PHE A 15 -20.22 40.26 -42.10
C PHE A 15 -20.44 39.13 -43.11
N LEU A 16 -20.20 39.38 -44.41
CA LEU A 16 -20.24 38.37 -45.45
C LEU A 16 -19.15 37.33 -45.25
N TYR A 17 -17.92 37.71 -44.88
CA TYR A 17 -16.84 36.76 -44.58
C TYR A 17 -17.22 35.86 -43.40
N TRP A 18 -17.74 36.43 -42.31
CA TRP A 18 -18.16 35.67 -41.15
C TRP A 18 -19.34 34.73 -41.47
N TYR A 19 -20.37 35.25 -42.15
CA TYR A 19 -21.52 34.46 -42.58
C TYR A 19 -21.16 33.35 -43.58
N TRP A 20 -20.23 33.60 -44.51
CA TRP A 20 -19.77 32.57 -45.44
C TRP A 20 -18.95 31.51 -44.73
N ASN A 21 -18.05 31.89 -43.81
CA ASN A 21 -17.19 30.95 -43.10
C ASN A 21 -17.99 30.07 -42.12
N ASP A 22 -18.99 30.64 -41.46
CA ASP A 22 -19.89 29.92 -40.54
C ASP A 22 -20.75 28.90 -41.32
N ASN A 23 -21.26 29.28 -42.49
CA ASN A 23 -21.98 28.34 -43.37
C ASN A 23 -21.05 27.29 -43.99
N LEU A 24 -19.82 27.63 -44.40
CA LEU A 24 -18.85 26.68 -44.98
C LEU A 24 -18.49 25.58 -43.97
N ILE A 25 -18.27 25.95 -42.70
CA ILE A 25 -17.95 25.00 -41.62
C ILE A 25 -19.17 24.11 -41.32
N SER A 26 -20.38 24.66 -41.38
CA SER A 26 -21.62 23.89 -41.17
C SER A 26 -21.94 22.91 -42.31
N GLU A 27 -21.56 23.23 -43.55
CA GLU A 27 -21.79 22.38 -44.73
C GLU A 27 -20.70 21.30 -44.92
N GLU A 28 -19.45 21.58 -44.57
CA GLU A 28 -18.36 20.58 -44.67
C GLU A 28 -18.42 19.50 -43.57
N PHE A 29 -19.00 19.81 -42.39
CA PHE A 29 -19.05 18.88 -41.26
C PHE A 29 -20.41 18.86 -40.55
N PRO A 30 -21.49 18.37 -41.20
CA PRO A 30 -22.80 18.27 -40.57
C PRO A 30 -22.74 17.31 -39.37
N GLY A 31 -22.89 17.85 -38.16
CA GLY A 31 -22.89 17.10 -36.90
C GLY A 31 -21.78 17.44 -35.91
N VAL A 32 -20.87 18.36 -36.24
CA VAL A 32 -19.92 18.91 -35.25
C VAL A 32 -20.69 19.85 -34.32
N LYS A 33 -20.85 19.44 -33.05
CA LYS A 33 -21.41 20.31 -32.01
C LYS A 33 -20.55 21.57 -31.90
N ASP A 34 -21.20 22.72 -31.82
CA ASP A 34 -20.57 23.94 -31.33
C ASP A 34 -20.07 23.69 -29.91
N VAL A 35 -18.76 23.64 -29.76
CA VAL A 35 -18.06 23.40 -28.49
C VAL A 35 -17.43 24.69 -27.95
N THR A 36 -17.79 25.85 -28.51
CA THR A 36 -17.18 27.14 -28.15
C THR A 36 -17.32 27.45 -26.66
N ASP A 37 -18.48 27.17 -26.07
CA ASP A 37 -18.70 27.34 -24.62
C ASP A 37 -17.84 26.36 -23.80
N SER A 38 -17.68 25.12 -24.28
CA SER A 38 -16.83 24.12 -23.64
C SER A 38 -15.35 24.50 -23.74
N LEU A 39 -14.91 25.04 -24.87
CA LEU A 39 -13.55 25.54 -25.07
C LEU A 39 -13.26 26.78 -24.25
N GLN A 40 -14.24 27.67 -24.05
CA GLN A 40 -14.09 28.83 -23.17
C GLN A 40 -13.96 28.41 -21.70
N ALA A 41 -14.72 27.42 -21.25
CA ALA A 41 -14.58 26.87 -19.89
C ALA A 41 -13.19 26.24 -19.68
N ILE A 42 -12.74 25.42 -20.64
CA ILE A 42 -11.40 24.81 -20.62
C ILE A 42 -10.30 25.88 -20.63
N PHE A 43 -10.43 26.91 -21.48
CA PHE A 43 -9.45 28.00 -21.56
C PHE A 43 -9.35 28.76 -20.23
N LYS A 44 -10.49 29.06 -19.61
CA LYS A 44 -10.54 29.78 -18.33
C LYS A 44 -9.93 28.99 -17.17
N ASP A 45 -10.04 27.67 -17.19
CA ASP A 45 -9.38 26.79 -16.20
C ASP A 45 -7.87 26.72 -16.40
N LEU A 46 -7.38 26.92 -17.63
CA LEU A 46 -5.97 26.81 -17.99
C LEU A 46 -5.21 28.13 -17.87
N ASP A 47 -5.89 29.26 -18.08
CA ASP A 47 -5.37 30.62 -17.98
C ASP A 47 -5.30 31.03 -16.49
N ILE A 48 -4.35 30.46 -15.76
CA ILE A 48 -4.21 30.58 -14.30
C ILE A 48 -3.95 32.03 -13.92
N ASP A 49 -3.12 32.72 -14.70
CA ASP A 49 -2.83 34.13 -14.47
C ASP A 49 -3.89 35.08 -15.07
N GLN A 50 -4.92 34.52 -15.72
CA GLN A 50 -6.07 35.21 -16.31
C GLN A 50 -5.68 36.31 -17.29
N ASN A 51 -4.54 36.15 -17.97
CA ASN A 51 -4.01 37.15 -18.87
C ASN A 51 -4.63 37.07 -20.28
N GLY A 52 -5.48 36.07 -20.53
CA GLY A 52 -6.13 35.81 -21.81
C GLY A 52 -5.26 35.08 -22.83
N VAL A 53 -4.10 34.55 -22.41
CA VAL A 53 -3.08 33.90 -23.24
C VAL A 53 -2.42 32.76 -22.45
N LEU A 54 -2.60 31.52 -22.94
CA LEU A 54 -1.89 30.37 -22.37
C LEU A 54 -0.39 30.47 -22.66
N ASN A 55 0.42 30.58 -21.61
CA ASN A 55 1.87 30.49 -21.70
C ASN A 55 2.34 29.03 -21.81
N GLU A 56 3.65 28.82 -22.02
CA GLU A 56 4.20 27.47 -22.17
C GLU A 56 3.91 26.60 -20.94
N ASP A 57 4.03 27.12 -19.73
CA ASP A 57 3.76 26.37 -18.49
C ASP A 57 2.27 26.01 -18.32
N GLU A 58 1.36 26.94 -18.64
CA GLU A 58 -0.10 26.73 -18.62
C GLU A 58 -0.54 25.71 -19.68
N PHE A 59 0.05 25.78 -20.87
CA PHE A 59 -0.16 24.78 -21.94
C PHE A 59 0.47 23.43 -21.60
N PHE A 60 1.62 23.40 -20.90
CA PHE A 60 2.28 22.16 -20.46
C PHE A 60 1.51 21.42 -19.37
N ARG A 61 0.63 22.09 -18.61
CA ARG A 61 -0.33 21.40 -17.74
C ARG A 61 -1.29 20.53 -18.56
N MET A 62 -1.73 21.03 -19.72
CA MET A 62 -2.50 20.27 -20.70
C MET A 62 -1.68 19.15 -21.36
N LYS A 63 -0.37 19.33 -21.55
CA LYS A 63 0.52 18.30 -22.11
C LYS A 63 0.44 16.98 -21.34
N ASN A 64 0.22 17.01 -20.03
CA ASN A 64 0.16 15.77 -19.24
C ASN A 64 -1.19 15.07 -19.31
N SER A 65 -2.31 15.80 -19.27
CA SER A 65 -3.63 15.25 -19.61
C SER A 65 -3.65 14.74 -21.05
N TYR A 66 -2.98 15.45 -21.96
CA TYR A 66 -2.76 15.06 -23.35
C TYR A 66 -1.79 13.87 -23.48
N ILE A 67 -0.79 13.69 -22.61
CA ILE A 67 0.08 12.49 -22.59
C ILE A 67 -0.70 11.29 -22.06
N ILE A 68 -1.54 11.47 -21.03
CA ILE A 68 -2.44 10.43 -20.52
C ILE A 68 -3.47 10.05 -21.60
N LEU A 69 -4.01 11.03 -22.33
CA LEU A 69 -4.95 10.84 -23.44
C LEU A 69 -4.28 10.32 -24.74
N GLN A 70 -3.05 10.74 -25.06
CA GLN A 70 -2.28 10.26 -26.22
C GLN A 70 -1.71 8.87 -26.00
N LYS A 71 -1.28 8.52 -24.78
CA LYS A 71 -0.97 7.12 -24.40
C LYS A 71 -2.21 6.22 -24.51
N ASN A 72 -3.42 6.79 -24.47
CA ASN A 72 -4.67 6.07 -24.72
C ASN A 72 -5.02 5.97 -26.22
N LEU A 73 -4.65 6.96 -27.04
CA LEU A 73 -4.97 7.00 -28.48
C LEU A 73 -3.96 6.23 -29.35
N TYR A 74 -2.69 6.17 -28.93
CA TYR A 74 -1.69 5.26 -29.48
C TYR A 74 -1.58 4.08 -28.53
N GLU A 75 -2.39 3.04 -28.80
CA GLU A 75 -2.33 1.68 -28.26
C GLU A 75 -1.74 1.53 -26.84
N ILE A 76 -2.59 1.06 -25.92
CA ILE A 76 -2.16 0.41 -24.67
C ILE A 76 -1.33 -0.83 -25.03
N GLN A 77 -0.09 -0.65 -25.45
CA GLN A 77 1.00 -1.52 -25.06
C GLN A 77 1.45 -0.95 -23.73
N SER A 78 0.84 -1.44 -22.64
CA SER A 78 1.60 -1.49 -21.40
C SER A 78 2.99 -2.07 -21.76
N GLU A 79 4.07 -1.46 -21.27
CA GLU A 79 5.45 -1.92 -21.55
C GLU A 79 5.66 -3.40 -21.17
N TYR A 80 4.71 -3.98 -20.44
CA TYR A 80 4.64 -5.35 -19.99
C TYR A 80 3.25 -5.94 -20.24
N PRO A 81 3.12 -7.26 -20.42
CA PRO A 81 1.82 -7.91 -20.54
C PRO A 81 0.97 -7.71 -19.27
N VAL A 82 -0.31 -7.36 -19.42
CA VAL A 82 -1.27 -7.19 -18.31
C VAL A 82 -1.82 -8.53 -17.85
N GLN A 83 -2.06 -8.67 -16.54
CA GLN A 83 -2.82 -9.77 -15.97
C GLN A 83 -4.31 -9.42 -15.91
N GLU A 84 -5.12 -10.13 -16.69
CA GLU A 84 -6.57 -10.12 -16.50
C GLU A 84 -6.99 -11.18 -15.47
N PHE A 85 -8.28 -11.19 -15.10
CA PHE A 85 -8.83 -12.24 -14.24
C PHE A 85 -8.54 -13.61 -14.87
N PRO A 86 -7.79 -14.51 -14.20
CA PRO A 86 -7.39 -15.76 -14.81
C PRO A 86 -8.58 -16.69 -15.04
N ASP A 87 -8.59 -17.37 -16.18
CA ASP A 87 -9.56 -18.43 -16.46
C ASP A 87 -9.08 -19.75 -15.82
N PHE A 88 -9.79 -20.21 -14.78
CA PHE A 88 -9.57 -21.51 -14.16
C PHE A 88 -10.53 -22.52 -14.76
N THR A 89 -10.08 -23.22 -15.80
CA THR A 89 -10.82 -24.37 -16.32
C THR A 89 -10.87 -25.46 -15.25
N ILE A 90 -12.06 -25.78 -14.77
CA ILE A 90 -12.30 -26.88 -13.83
C ILE A 90 -12.41 -28.18 -14.64
N HIS A 91 -11.55 -29.14 -14.36
CA HIS A 91 -11.58 -30.43 -15.04
C HIS A 91 -12.66 -31.35 -14.45
N LEU A 92 -13.24 -32.21 -15.29
CA LEU A 92 -14.21 -33.21 -14.82
C LEU A 92 -13.55 -34.16 -13.80
N GLY A 93 -14.22 -34.40 -12.69
CA GLY A 93 -13.70 -35.20 -11.57
C GLY A 93 -12.77 -34.42 -10.62
N GLU A 94 -12.41 -33.17 -10.94
CA GLU A 94 -11.65 -32.31 -10.04
C GLU A 94 -12.52 -31.87 -8.86
N GLN A 95 -11.90 -31.72 -7.69
CA GLN A 95 -12.55 -31.11 -6.52
C GLN A 95 -12.68 -29.60 -6.72
N VAL A 96 -13.85 -29.05 -6.38
CA VAL A 96 -14.18 -27.64 -6.56
C VAL A 96 -14.50 -27.03 -5.20
N ILE A 97 -13.89 -25.88 -4.92
CA ILE A 97 -14.19 -25.05 -3.76
C ILE A 97 -14.80 -23.73 -4.21
N SER A 98 -15.91 -23.32 -3.60
CA SER A 98 -16.51 -22.00 -3.83
C SER A 98 -15.98 -21.02 -2.80
N ILE A 99 -15.46 -19.90 -3.28
CA ILE A 99 -15.04 -18.78 -2.45
C ILE A 99 -16.10 -17.69 -2.55
N GLU A 100 -16.58 -17.24 -1.39
CA GLU A 100 -17.53 -16.15 -1.24
C GLU A 100 -16.79 -14.90 -0.74
N VAL A 101 -17.25 -13.74 -1.21
CA VAL A 101 -16.65 -12.45 -0.89
C VAL A 101 -17.57 -11.68 0.03
N GLU A 102 -17.05 -11.25 1.17
CA GLU A 102 -17.72 -10.32 2.05
C GLU A 102 -16.96 -8.99 2.00
N PHE A 103 -17.60 -7.96 1.45
CA PHE A 103 -16.96 -6.67 1.20
C PHE A 103 -17.88 -5.52 1.58
N GLU A 104 -17.35 -4.61 2.37
CA GLU A 104 -17.94 -3.31 2.65
C GLU A 104 -16.94 -2.22 2.19
N PRO A 105 -17.43 -1.15 1.54
CA PRO A 105 -16.55 -0.07 1.10
C PRO A 105 -15.90 0.64 2.30
N LEU A 106 -14.82 1.38 2.01
CA LEU A 106 -14.15 2.23 3.00
C LEU A 106 -15.15 3.15 3.72
N ILE A 107 -15.05 3.22 5.05
CA ILE A 107 -15.81 4.18 5.83
C ILE A 107 -15.19 5.57 5.63
N LEU A 108 -15.80 6.42 4.81
CA LEU A 108 -15.23 7.72 4.45
C LEU A 108 -14.98 8.62 5.67
N SER A 109 -15.80 8.53 6.72
CA SER A 109 -15.61 9.29 7.96
C SER A 109 -14.42 8.83 8.81
N SER A 110 -13.75 7.73 8.44
CA SER A 110 -12.51 7.27 9.09
C SER A 110 -11.26 7.96 8.54
N MET A 111 -11.36 8.58 7.37
CA MET A 111 -10.26 9.32 6.73
C MET A 111 -9.95 10.61 7.49
N GLN A 112 -8.71 11.07 7.41
CA GLN A 112 -8.35 12.38 7.96
C GLN A 112 -8.89 13.51 7.11
N LYS A 113 -8.89 13.32 5.78
CA LYS A 113 -9.47 14.28 4.83
C LYS A 113 -10.97 14.07 4.75
N ASN A 114 -11.72 15.15 4.97
CA ASN A 114 -13.17 15.10 4.79
C ASN A 114 -13.51 15.14 3.31
N ILE A 115 -14.00 14.01 2.79
CA ILE A 115 -14.40 13.84 1.40
C ILE A 115 -15.88 13.45 1.23
N SER A 116 -16.68 13.49 2.32
CA SER A 116 -18.07 13.01 2.29
C SER A 116 -18.99 13.87 1.41
N ASP A 117 -18.65 15.15 1.25
CA ASP A 117 -19.49 16.15 0.61
C ASP A 117 -19.01 16.52 -0.81
N LEU A 118 -17.99 15.83 -1.33
CA LEU A 118 -17.46 16.09 -2.67
C LEU A 118 -18.49 15.65 -3.74
N SER A 119 -18.80 16.55 -4.67
CA SER A 119 -19.51 16.17 -5.88
C SER A 119 -18.64 15.29 -6.79
N GLN A 120 -19.26 14.59 -7.75
CA GLN A 120 -18.49 13.78 -8.72
C GLN A 120 -17.53 14.61 -9.56
N GLU A 121 -17.85 15.88 -9.82
CA GLU A 121 -16.99 16.79 -10.60
C GLU A 121 -15.77 17.25 -9.78
N GLU A 122 -15.93 17.41 -8.47
CA GLU A 122 -14.85 17.80 -7.55
C GLU A 122 -13.97 16.63 -7.11
N ALA A 123 -14.48 15.39 -7.19
CA ALA A 123 -13.80 14.22 -6.67
C ALA A 123 -12.46 13.91 -7.36
N GLY A 124 -12.31 14.24 -8.66
CA GLY A 124 -11.07 14.00 -9.40
C GLY A 124 -10.54 12.57 -9.23
N SER A 125 -9.33 12.42 -8.70
CA SER A 125 -8.69 11.13 -8.45
C SER A 125 -9.39 10.28 -7.37
N LEU A 126 -10.24 10.86 -6.53
CA LEU A 126 -11.01 10.12 -5.52
C LEU A 126 -12.19 9.35 -6.13
N LEU A 127 -12.51 9.55 -7.41
CA LEU A 127 -13.64 8.88 -8.06
C LEU A 127 -13.56 7.35 -8.00
N GLY A 128 -12.39 6.74 -8.13
CA GLY A 128 -12.22 5.28 -8.00
C GLY A 128 -12.65 4.78 -6.63
N LEU A 129 -12.21 5.45 -5.57
CA LEU A 129 -12.61 5.14 -4.20
C LEU A 129 -14.12 5.34 -4.00
N LEU A 130 -14.67 6.46 -4.47
CA LEU A 130 -16.08 6.78 -4.33
C LEU A 130 -16.99 5.86 -5.15
N ASN A 131 -16.47 5.19 -6.18
CA ASN A 131 -17.24 4.26 -7.02
C ASN A 131 -17.09 2.79 -6.61
N TRP A 132 -16.07 2.45 -5.82
CA TRP A 132 -15.86 1.07 -5.37
C TRP A 132 -16.79 0.71 -4.21
N LYS A 133 -18.04 0.37 -4.56
CA LYS A 133 -19.13 0.07 -3.59
C LYS A 133 -19.38 -1.41 -3.37
N SER A 134 -18.88 -2.27 -4.25
CA SER A 134 -19.07 -3.72 -4.19
C SER A 134 -17.84 -4.44 -4.72
N ALA A 135 -17.71 -5.72 -4.34
CA ALA A 135 -16.71 -6.61 -4.90
C ALA A 135 -16.89 -6.77 -6.42
N TYR A 136 -15.81 -7.08 -7.15
CA TYR A 136 -15.84 -7.39 -8.57
C TYR A 136 -16.62 -8.68 -8.86
N LYS A 137 -16.47 -9.69 -7.99
CA LYS A 137 -17.26 -10.92 -8.01
C LYS A 137 -17.65 -11.27 -6.58
N GLU A 138 -18.95 -11.50 -6.33
CA GLU A 138 -19.45 -11.89 -5.00
C GLU A 138 -19.10 -13.33 -4.63
N ARG A 139 -18.91 -14.19 -5.63
CA ARG A 139 -18.53 -15.60 -5.46
C ARG A 139 -17.83 -16.14 -6.69
N HIS A 140 -16.93 -17.10 -6.50
CA HIS A 140 -16.26 -17.78 -7.60
C HIS A 140 -15.86 -19.23 -7.25
N PRO A 141 -16.16 -20.22 -8.11
CA PRO A 141 -15.66 -21.57 -7.95
C PRO A 141 -14.21 -21.68 -8.44
N PHE A 142 -13.39 -22.45 -7.73
CA PHE A 142 -12.03 -22.77 -8.12
C PHE A 142 -11.79 -24.27 -8.05
N GLY A 143 -11.03 -24.81 -9.01
CA GLY A 143 -10.47 -26.15 -8.88
C GLY A 143 -9.49 -26.20 -7.72
N ALA A 144 -9.64 -27.15 -6.80
CA ALA A 144 -8.85 -27.27 -5.58
C ALA A 144 -7.34 -27.34 -5.86
N ASN A 145 -6.94 -27.97 -6.98
CA ASN A 145 -5.55 -28.06 -7.41
C ASN A 145 -4.88 -26.69 -7.59
N SER A 146 -5.66 -25.64 -7.88
CA SER A 146 -5.15 -24.27 -8.01
C SER A 146 -4.56 -23.75 -6.70
N PHE A 147 -4.97 -24.30 -5.55
CA PHE A 147 -4.45 -23.94 -4.23
C PHE A 147 -3.16 -24.68 -3.86
N SER A 148 -2.65 -25.57 -4.72
CA SER A 148 -1.36 -26.25 -4.49
C SER A 148 -0.19 -25.27 -4.32
N SER A 149 -0.30 -24.05 -4.84
CA SER A 149 0.67 -22.96 -4.62
C SER A 149 0.84 -22.55 -3.15
N PHE A 150 -0.12 -22.89 -2.28
CA PHE A 150 -0.01 -22.68 -0.84
C PHE A 150 0.72 -23.82 -0.13
N LEU A 151 1.13 -24.89 -0.80
CA LEU A 151 1.85 -25.98 -0.14
C LEU A 151 3.30 -25.60 0.17
N PRO A 152 3.88 -26.14 1.26
CA PRO A 152 5.28 -25.92 1.56
C PRO A 152 6.16 -26.56 0.48
N PRO A 153 7.29 -25.94 0.12
CA PRO A 153 8.23 -26.51 -0.86
C PRO A 153 8.94 -27.76 -0.34
N LYS A 154 8.87 -28.05 0.97
CA LYS A 154 9.50 -29.22 1.62
C LYS A 154 8.42 -30.18 2.14
N SER A 155 8.48 -31.43 1.71
CA SER A 155 7.51 -32.49 2.06
C SER A 155 7.50 -32.92 3.54
N ASN A 156 8.58 -32.67 4.28
CA ASN A 156 8.73 -33.05 5.70
C ASN A 156 8.80 -31.84 6.64
N ALA A 157 8.26 -30.70 6.22
CA ALA A 157 8.22 -29.50 7.05
C ALA A 157 7.40 -29.73 8.34
N GLN A 158 7.86 -29.13 9.44
CA GLN A 158 7.25 -29.20 10.77
C GLN A 158 6.42 -27.93 11.04
N PRO A 159 5.52 -27.93 12.04
CA PRO A 159 4.89 -26.70 12.50
C PRO A 159 5.93 -25.60 12.80
N GLY A 160 5.63 -24.35 12.43
CA GLY A 160 6.53 -23.20 12.50
C GLY A 160 7.46 -23.04 11.29
N PHE A 161 7.48 -23.98 10.34
CA PHE A 161 8.24 -23.80 9.10
C PHE A 161 7.61 -22.69 8.24
N THR A 162 8.38 -21.64 7.94
CA THR A 162 8.00 -20.51 7.10
C THR A 162 8.56 -20.63 5.67
N TRP A 163 7.83 -20.11 4.69
CA TRP A 163 8.31 -19.95 3.31
C TRP A 163 7.57 -18.83 2.58
N TRP A 164 8.21 -18.30 1.53
CA TRP A 164 7.62 -17.33 0.64
C TRP A 164 6.80 -18.03 -0.45
N ILE A 165 5.53 -17.63 -0.59
CA ILE A 165 4.71 -17.96 -1.77
C ILE A 165 4.98 -16.92 -2.87
N VAL A 166 5.05 -15.65 -2.47
CA VAL A 166 5.44 -14.53 -3.34
C VAL A 166 6.62 -13.84 -2.70
N GLU A 167 7.82 -14.00 -3.25
CA GLU A 167 9.01 -13.31 -2.75
C GLU A 167 8.94 -11.79 -3.02
N PRO A 168 9.54 -10.96 -2.15
CA PRO A 168 9.69 -9.53 -2.42
C PRO A 168 10.47 -9.30 -3.73
N ASN A 169 9.95 -8.42 -4.59
CA ASN A 169 10.58 -8.11 -5.87
C ASN A 169 11.61 -6.97 -5.72
N ILE A 170 11.40 -6.08 -4.76
CA ILE A 170 12.34 -5.00 -4.43
C ILE A 170 13.47 -5.60 -3.58
N LYS A 171 14.68 -5.66 -4.16
CA LYS A 171 15.91 -5.88 -3.36
C LYS A 171 16.07 -4.71 -2.39
N LYS A 172 16.72 -4.94 -1.24
CA LYS A 172 16.93 -3.95 -0.16
C LYS A 172 17.34 -2.53 -0.65
N ASN A 173 17.97 -2.42 -1.82
CA ASN A 173 18.49 -1.16 -2.40
C ASN A 173 17.91 -0.81 -3.79
N SER A 174 16.76 -1.37 -4.19
CA SER A 174 16.10 -1.02 -5.45
C SER A 174 15.08 0.11 -5.23
N PRO A 175 14.91 1.04 -6.19
CA PRO A 175 13.88 2.06 -6.08
C PRO A 175 12.49 1.41 -6.01
N PRO A 176 11.52 2.07 -5.34
CA PRO A 176 10.14 1.59 -5.29
C PRO A 176 9.52 1.50 -6.69
N LEU A 177 8.44 0.72 -6.81
CA LEU A 177 7.73 0.60 -8.08
C LEU A 177 7.02 1.93 -8.40
N LEU A 178 6.94 2.29 -9.68
CA LEU A 178 6.37 3.57 -10.13
C LEU A 178 4.88 3.71 -9.77
N ASN A 179 4.47 4.94 -9.44
CA ASN A 179 3.09 5.28 -9.08
C ASN A 179 2.13 5.32 -10.29
N GLN A 180 2.66 5.49 -11.50
CA GLN A 180 1.89 5.63 -12.74
C GLN A 180 1.44 4.29 -13.36
N ARG A 181 1.37 3.22 -12.56
CA ARG A 181 0.90 1.91 -13.02
C ARG A 181 -0.61 1.82 -12.85
N TYR A 182 -1.31 1.45 -13.92
CA TYR A 182 -2.77 1.31 -13.89
C TYR A 182 -3.22 -0.14 -13.87
N TYR A 183 -2.45 -1.03 -14.50
CA TYR A 183 -2.84 -2.41 -14.74
C TYR A 183 -1.84 -3.38 -14.10
N PRO A 184 -2.32 -4.47 -13.47
CA PRO A 184 -1.43 -5.43 -12.84
C PRO A 184 -0.59 -6.16 -13.89
N PRO A 185 0.71 -6.40 -13.62
CA PRO A 185 1.57 -7.12 -14.54
C PRO A 185 1.21 -8.59 -14.57
N LYS A 186 1.44 -9.26 -15.71
CA LYS A 186 1.29 -10.70 -15.85
C LYS A 186 2.07 -11.44 -14.77
N VAL A 187 1.39 -12.39 -14.11
CA VAL A 187 2.00 -13.19 -13.04
C VAL A 187 2.34 -14.60 -13.54
N GLN A 188 3.25 -15.26 -12.85
CA GLN A 188 3.60 -16.65 -13.13
C GLN A 188 2.40 -17.57 -12.84
N GLN A 189 2.35 -18.73 -13.50
CA GLN A 189 1.25 -19.69 -13.36
C GLN A 189 0.98 -20.07 -11.90
N SER A 190 2.04 -20.28 -11.10
CA SER A 190 1.94 -20.59 -9.67
C SER A 190 1.27 -19.50 -8.85
N LEU A 191 1.28 -18.25 -9.30
CA LEU A 191 0.75 -17.10 -8.58
C LEU A 191 -0.65 -16.67 -9.06
N LEU A 192 -1.18 -17.31 -10.11
CA LEU A 192 -2.49 -16.96 -10.66
C LEU A 192 -3.60 -17.08 -9.63
N ILE A 193 -3.55 -18.09 -8.74
CA ILE A 193 -4.58 -18.27 -7.71
C ILE A 193 -4.62 -17.08 -6.74
N LEU A 194 -3.46 -16.58 -6.30
CA LEU A 194 -3.38 -15.43 -5.40
C LEU A 194 -3.89 -14.17 -6.08
N HIS A 195 -3.48 -13.94 -7.33
CA HIS A 195 -3.98 -12.79 -8.10
C HIS A 195 -5.49 -12.90 -8.28
N ALA A 196 -6.03 -14.06 -8.63
CA ALA A 196 -7.46 -14.26 -8.83
C ALA A 196 -8.28 -14.04 -7.57
N LEU A 197 -7.81 -14.55 -6.42
CA LEU A 197 -8.45 -14.35 -5.12
C LEU A 197 -8.57 -12.86 -4.78
N LEU A 198 -7.47 -12.11 -4.89
CA LEU A 198 -7.48 -10.66 -4.67
C LEU A 198 -8.36 -9.94 -5.71
N SER A 199 -8.32 -10.39 -6.96
CA SER A 199 -9.12 -9.83 -8.05
C SER A 199 -10.63 -10.08 -7.91
N LEU A 200 -11.08 -10.91 -6.95
CA LEU A 200 -12.51 -10.98 -6.60
C LEU A 200 -13.00 -9.67 -5.97
N PHE A 201 -12.13 -8.94 -5.26
CA PHE A 201 -12.48 -7.64 -4.70
C PHE A 201 -12.46 -6.53 -5.76
N HIS A 202 -11.39 -6.46 -6.56
CA HIS A 202 -11.21 -5.44 -7.59
C HIS A 202 -10.32 -5.96 -8.73
N PRO A 203 -10.64 -5.72 -10.02
CA PRO A 203 -9.95 -6.33 -11.15
C PRO A 203 -8.46 -5.94 -11.28
N HIS A 204 -8.03 -4.84 -10.67
CA HIS A 204 -6.64 -4.36 -10.75
C HIS A 204 -5.88 -4.62 -9.44
N ALA A 205 -5.77 -5.88 -9.05
CA ALA A 205 -5.01 -6.32 -7.87
C ALA A 205 -3.53 -6.57 -8.20
N PHE A 206 -2.62 -5.95 -7.44
CA PHE A 206 -1.18 -6.10 -7.58
C PHE A 206 -0.63 -6.99 -6.46
N LEU A 207 0.07 -8.07 -6.83
CA LEU A 207 0.71 -8.99 -5.88
C LEU A 207 1.97 -8.41 -5.20
N TRP A 208 2.53 -7.35 -5.79
CA TRP A 208 3.64 -6.61 -5.21
C TRP A 208 3.19 -5.17 -5.04
N THR A 209 3.09 -4.75 -3.79
CA THR A 209 2.89 -3.36 -3.38
C THR A 209 4.03 -2.49 -3.90
N ARG A 210 3.81 -1.18 -4.11
CA ARG A 210 4.90 -0.28 -4.52
C ARG A 210 6.00 -0.13 -3.47
N PHE A 211 5.62 -0.25 -2.20
CA PHE A 211 6.50 -0.09 -1.04
C PHE A 211 6.58 -1.38 -0.21
N GLN A 212 7.62 -1.50 0.61
CA GLN A 212 7.72 -2.57 1.60
C GLN A 212 6.66 -2.36 2.70
N PRO A 213 6.17 -3.44 3.34
CA PRO A 213 6.47 -4.85 3.08
C PRO A 213 5.83 -5.37 1.77
N GLN A 214 6.55 -6.23 1.04
CA GLN A 214 6.07 -6.88 -0.19
C GLN A 214 5.94 -8.39 -0.04
N GLY A 215 4.97 -8.98 -0.74
CA GLY A 215 4.93 -10.41 -1.00
C GLY A 215 3.97 -11.18 -0.09
N THR A 216 4.15 -12.49 -0.05
CA THR A 216 3.30 -13.42 0.69
C THR A 216 4.13 -14.47 1.38
N VAL A 217 3.99 -14.57 2.69
CA VAL A 217 4.65 -15.58 3.53
C VAL A 217 3.59 -16.52 4.07
N ALA A 218 3.92 -17.81 4.12
CA ALA A 218 3.11 -18.83 4.76
C ALA A 218 3.89 -19.56 5.85
N VAL A 219 3.17 -20.13 6.80
CA VAL A 219 3.70 -20.95 7.89
C VAL A 219 2.81 -22.17 8.11
N ILE A 220 3.42 -23.32 8.41
CA ILE A 220 2.67 -24.49 8.85
C ILE A 220 2.26 -24.27 10.31
N ARG A 221 0.97 -24.13 10.59
CA ARG A 221 0.46 -24.06 11.97
C ARG A 221 0.27 -25.45 12.55
N ALA A 222 -0.29 -26.39 11.78
CA ALA A 222 -0.55 -27.75 12.25
C ALA A 222 -0.46 -28.79 11.13
N ILE A 223 -0.20 -30.04 11.53
CA ILE A 223 -0.04 -31.17 10.63
C ILE A 223 -0.93 -32.33 11.09
N GLU A 224 -1.60 -32.95 10.14
CA GLU A 224 -2.30 -34.23 10.28
C GLU A 224 -1.70 -35.26 9.29
N ASP A 225 -2.28 -36.46 9.21
CA ASP A 225 -1.83 -37.49 8.27
C ASP A 225 -1.83 -37.02 6.81
N ASN A 226 -2.94 -36.43 6.37
CA ASN A 226 -3.14 -36.06 4.97
C ASN A 226 -3.25 -34.56 4.77
N PHE A 227 -3.33 -33.76 5.83
CA PHE A 227 -3.61 -32.32 5.74
C PHE A 227 -2.54 -31.45 6.42
N TYR A 228 -2.33 -30.28 5.83
CA TYR A 228 -1.69 -29.14 6.47
C TYR A 228 -2.74 -28.11 6.88
N ASP A 229 -2.52 -27.47 8.02
CA ASP A 229 -3.15 -26.20 8.39
C ASP A 229 -2.10 -25.11 8.22
N ILE A 230 -2.32 -24.24 7.23
CA ILE A 230 -1.36 -23.23 6.80
C ILE A 230 -1.96 -21.87 7.09
N VAL A 231 -1.20 -21.03 7.79
CA VAL A 231 -1.53 -19.62 8.01
C VAL A 231 -0.62 -18.80 7.11
N PHE A 232 -1.13 -17.74 6.51
CA PHE A 232 -0.36 -16.91 5.59
C PHE A 232 -0.72 -15.43 5.72
N ARG A 233 0.19 -14.59 5.27
CA ARG A 233 0.06 -13.13 5.26
C ARG A 233 0.41 -12.60 3.88
N VAL A 234 -0.47 -11.78 3.31
CA VAL A 234 -0.32 -11.18 1.97
C VAL A 234 -0.21 -9.67 2.10
N HIS A 235 0.76 -9.09 1.41
CA HIS A 235 0.84 -7.66 1.12
C HIS A 235 0.55 -7.44 -0.36
N ALA A 236 -0.57 -6.77 -0.64
CA ALA A 236 -1.06 -6.46 -1.96
C ALA A 236 -1.70 -5.08 -1.96
N GLU A 237 -1.82 -4.47 -3.14
CA GLU A 237 -2.49 -3.18 -3.33
C GLU A 237 -3.44 -3.25 -4.54
N PHE A 238 -4.36 -2.30 -4.61
CA PHE A 238 -5.33 -2.17 -5.68
C PHE A 238 -5.20 -0.81 -6.34
N GLN A 239 -5.33 -0.77 -7.66
CA GLN A 239 -5.42 0.48 -8.41
C GLN A 239 -6.87 0.73 -8.82
N LEU A 240 -7.51 1.72 -8.20
CA LEU A 240 -8.96 1.96 -8.35
C LEU A 240 -9.33 2.79 -9.58
N ASN A 241 -8.38 3.54 -10.12
CA ASN A 241 -8.55 4.38 -11.29
C ASN A 241 -7.98 3.73 -12.54
N LYS A 242 -8.44 4.24 -13.67
CA LYS A 242 -7.88 4.01 -15.01
C LYS A 242 -7.77 5.35 -15.72
N PRO A 243 -6.89 5.48 -16.72
CA PRO A 243 -6.83 6.68 -17.54
C PRO A 243 -8.23 7.05 -18.09
N PRO A 244 -8.60 8.34 -18.13
CA PRO A 244 -7.75 9.51 -17.93
C PRO A 244 -7.58 9.97 -16.47
N LEU A 245 -8.23 9.33 -15.50
CA LEU A 245 -8.05 9.67 -14.10
C LEU A 245 -6.62 9.33 -13.65
N HIS A 246 -6.05 10.17 -12.81
CA HIS A 246 -4.75 9.89 -12.20
C HIS A 246 -4.83 8.65 -11.28
N PRO A 247 -3.71 7.97 -11.01
CA PRO A 247 -3.69 6.76 -10.20
C PRO A 247 -4.26 7.01 -8.79
N PHE A 248 -5.07 6.07 -8.31
CA PHE A 248 -5.50 5.98 -6.91
C PHE A 248 -5.18 4.59 -6.36
N TRP A 249 -4.20 4.53 -5.47
CA TRP A 249 -3.74 3.31 -4.84
C TRP A 249 -4.44 3.09 -3.51
N PHE A 250 -4.91 1.87 -3.33
CA PHE A 250 -5.58 1.40 -2.14
C PHE A 250 -4.83 0.19 -1.60
N THR A 251 -4.20 0.33 -0.45
CA THR A 251 -3.26 -0.65 0.09
C THR A 251 -3.74 -1.11 1.46
N PRO A 252 -4.41 -2.27 1.56
CA PRO A 252 -4.68 -2.86 2.86
C PRO A 252 -3.38 -3.11 3.64
N SER A 253 -3.43 -2.89 4.95
CA SER A 253 -2.31 -3.06 5.86
C SER A 253 -1.68 -4.46 5.74
N GLN A 254 -2.53 -5.48 5.63
CA GLN A 254 -2.22 -6.86 5.26
C GLN A 254 -3.53 -7.61 5.01
N PHE A 255 -3.45 -8.74 4.31
CA PHE A 255 -4.42 -9.81 4.49
C PHE A 255 -3.82 -10.90 5.36
N GLN A 256 -4.60 -11.36 6.34
CA GLN A 256 -4.32 -12.58 7.08
C GLN A 256 -5.18 -13.70 6.50
N GLY A 257 -4.60 -14.87 6.28
CA GLY A 257 -5.33 -15.99 5.74
C GLY A 257 -4.95 -17.31 6.36
N ARG A 258 -5.84 -18.28 6.15
CA ARG A 258 -5.71 -19.64 6.62
C ARG A 258 -6.30 -20.60 5.60
N ILE A 259 -5.56 -21.66 5.30
CA ILE A 259 -6.00 -22.74 4.42
C ILE A 259 -5.73 -24.09 5.07
N ILE A 260 -6.73 -24.97 5.02
CA ILE A 260 -6.56 -26.39 5.35
C ILE A 260 -6.63 -27.17 4.05
N ILE A 261 -5.50 -27.72 3.61
CA ILE A 261 -5.34 -28.37 2.32
C ILE A 261 -4.65 -29.72 2.49
N ASN A 262 -5.00 -30.71 1.67
CA ASN A 262 -4.26 -31.97 1.69
C ASN A 262 -2.85 -31.81 1.14
N LYS A 263 -1.95 -32.73 1.49
CA LYS A 263 -0.54 -32.66 1.13
C LYS A 263 -0.29 -32.73 -0.38
N GLU A 264 -1.24 -33.25 -1.15
CA GLU A 264 -1.20 -33.31 -2.61
C GLU A 264 -1.82 -32.09 -3.30
N GLY A 265 -2.49 -31.21 -2.55
CA GLY A 265 -3.11 -29.98 -3.08
C GLY A 265 -4.43 -30.17 -3.81
N SER A 266 -5.00 -31.37 -3.78
CA SER A 266 -6.23 -31.74 -4.51
C SER A 266 -7.52 -31.60 -3.73
N VAL A 267 -7.47 -31.32 -2.42
CA VAL A 267 -8.63 -31.18 -1.54
C VAL A 267 -8.40 -30.00 -0.60
N VAL A 268 -9.30 -29.03 -0.61
CA VAL A 268 -9.29 -27.89 0.31
C VAL A 268 -10.47 -28.01 1.27
N LYS A 269 -10.19 -28.12 2.57
CA LYS A 269 -11.19 -28.23 3.64
C LYS A 269 -11.71 -26.90 4.13
N PHE A 270 -10.86 -25.89 4.08
CA PHE A 270 -11.14 -24.58 4.62
C PHE A 270 -10.25 -23.56 3.94
N PHE A 271 -10.81 -22.41 3.60
CA PHE A 271 -10.09 -21.23 3.16
C PHE A 271 -10.72 -19.99 3.77
N GLN A 272 -9.89 -19.13 4.34
CA GLN A 272 -10.26 -17.78 4.76
C GLN A 272 -9.09 -16.84 4.45
N MET A 273 -9.40 -15.63 4.01
CA MET A 273 -8.43 -14.54 3.87
C MET A 273 -9.14 -13.22 4.12
N GLU A 274 -8.65 -12.38 5.02
CA GLU A 274 -9.31 -11.13 5.39
C GLU A 274 -8.33 -10.02 5.72
N VAL A 275 -8.78 -8.78 5.57
CA VAL A 275 -8.10 -7.63 6.18
C VAL A 275 -8.47 -7.61 7.66
N PRO A 276 -7.50 -7.65 8.58
CA PRO A 276 -7.78 -7.66 10.02
C PRO A 276 -8.53 -6.40 10.47
N ASP A 277 -9.40 -6.58 11.47
CA ASP A 277 -10.12 -5.48 12.11
C ASP A 277 -9.19 -4.74 13.09
N THR A 278 -8.42 -3.79 12.55
CA THR A 278 -7.63 -2.83 13.32
C THR A 278 -8.17 -1.43 13.10
N ARG A 279 -7.92 -0.51 14.04
CA ARG A 279 -8.48 0.86 14.04
C ARG A 279 -8.34 1.62 12.71
N LEU A 280 -7.23 1.39 12.00
CA LEU A 280 -6.94 1.90 10.66
C LEU A 280 -6.21 0.78 9.92
N ASN A 281 -6.81 0.26 8.85
CA ASN A 281 -6.36 -0.97 8.20
C ASN A 281 -6.11 -0.83 6.70
N VAL A 282 -6.21 0.39 6.15
CA VAL A 282 -5.91 0.70 4.74
C VAL A 282 -5.14 2.01 4.65
N ASP A 283 -4.06 2.00 3.86
CA ASP A 283 -3.33 3.17 3.38
C ASP A 283 -3.77 3.52 1.95
N MET A 284 -3.87 4.81 1.65
CA MET A 284 -4.32 5.31 0.36
C MET A 284 -3.41 6.42 -0.14
N GLU A 285 -3.06 6.33 -1.41
CA GLU A 285 -2.20 7.29 -2.07
C GLU A 285 -2.75 7.61 -3.45
N TRP A 286 -2.85 8.88 -3.80
CA TRP A 286 -3.32 9.26 -5.12
C TRP A 286 -2.61 10.49 -5.63
N LEU A 287 -2.53 10.60 -6.96
CA LEU A 287 -1.97 11.78 -7.59
C LEU A 287 -3.09 12.73 -7.97
N ASN A 288 -2.98 14.01 -7.62
CA ASN A 288 -3.85 15.08 -8.14
C ASN A 288 -3.28 15.74 -9.40
N GLY A 289 -2.12 15.30 -9.85
CA GLY A 289 -1.41 15.83 -11.01
C GLY A 289 -0.40 14.84 -11.58
N PRO A 290 0.46 15.29 -12.50
CA PRO A 290 1.34 14.40 -13.27
C PRO A 290 2.68 14.10 -12.60
N THR A 291 3.05 14.88 -11.58
CA THR A 291 4.32 14.76 -10.85
C THR A 291 4.09 14.12 -9.48
N GLU A 292 5.12 13.49 -8.93
CA GLU A 292 5.08 12.89 -7.59
C GLU A 292 4.82 13.93 -6.49
N ASP A 293 5.16 15.20 -6.73
CA ASP A 293 4.87 16.32 -5.80
C ASP A 293 3.37 16.57 -5.61
N SER A 294 2.53 16.02 -6.49
CA SER A 294 1.07 16.08 -6.40
C SER A 294 0.45 14.88 -5.67
N MET A 295 1.30 14.06 -5.03
CA MET A 295 0.87 12.91 -4.27
C MET A 295 0.20 13.35 -2.97
N GLU A 296 -0.98 12.80 -2.77
CA GLU A 296 -1.74 12.88 -1.55
C GLU A 296 -1.74 11.51 -0.87
N VAL A 297 -1.66 11.53 0.46
CA VAL A 297 -1.74 10.33 1.29
C VAL A 297 -2.87 10.48 2.32
N ASP A 298 -3.53 9.38 2.67
CA ASP A 298 -4.47 9.31 3.78
C ASP A 298 -4.61 7.85 4.25
N ILE A 299 -5.08 7.65 5.47
CA ILE A 299 -5.30 6.34 6.05
C ILE A 299 -6.77 6.23 6.42
N GLY A 300 -7.37 5.07 6.17
CA GLY A 300 -8.76 4.82 6.50
C GLY A 300 -9.02 3.42 7.05
N TYR A 301 -10.30 3.11 7.14
CA TYR A 301 -10.80 1.88 7.71
C TYR A 301 -11.85 1.22 6.81
N VAL A 302 -11.64 -0.07 6.56
CA VAL A 302 -12.63 -0.98 5.96
C VAL A 302 -13.10 -1.94 7.03
N ALA A 303 -14.42 -1.97 7.27
CA ALA A 303 -15.01 -2.86 8.26
C ALA A 303 -14.99 -4.32 7.83
N LYS A 304 -15.14 -4.58 6.52
CA LYS A 304 -15.22 -5.95 6.00
C LYS A 304 -14.58 -6.09 4.63
N MET A 305 -13.56 -6.92 4.54
CA MET A 305 -12.93 -7.33 3.29
C MET A 305 -12.36 -8.73 3.47
N SER A 306 -13.19 -9.74 3.24
CA SER A 306 -12.87 -11.15 3.48
C SER A 306 -13.28 -12.06 2.32
N LEU A 307 -12.53 -13.14 2.16
CA LEU A 307 -12.82 -14.28 1.31
C LEU A 307 -13.01 -15.48 2.21
N VAL A 308 -14.11 -16.22 2.04
CA VAL A 308 -14.42 -17.39 2.86
C VAL A 308 -14.90 -18.54 2.00
N SER A 309 -14.47 -19.75 2.34
CA SER A 309 -15.07 -20.98 1.80
C SER A 309 -16.31 -21.35 2.61
N SER A 310 -17.47 -21.51 1.97
CA SER A 310 -18.68 -21.96 2.67
C SER A 310 -18.73 -23.46 2.95
N ALA A 311 -17.88 -24.27 2.30
CA ALA A 311 -17.76 -25.69 2.54
C ALA A 311 -16.39 -26.25 2.12
N ILE A 312 -16.14 -27.52 2.47
CA ILE A 312 -15.06 -28.35 1.89
C ILE A 312 -15.22 -28.44 0.38
N SER A 313 -14.11 -28.55 -0.35
CA SER A 313 -14.12 -28.85 -1.77
C SER A 313 -14.86 -30.15 -2.05
N VAL A 314 -15.69 -30.18 -3.11
CA VAL A 314 -16.49 -31.34 -3.51
C VAL A 314 -16.18 -31.74 -4.93
N SER A 315 -16.37 -33.01 -5.31
CA SER A 315 -16.16 -33.44 -6.70
C SER A 315 -17.04 -32.64 -7.64
N SER A 316 -16.51 -32.19 -8.77
CA SER A 316 -17.27 -31.51 -9.83
C SER A 316 -18.41 -32.36 -10.39
N GLU A 317 -18.39 -33.68 -10.19
CA GLU A 317 -19.46 -34.61 -10.58
C GLU A 317 -20.60 -34.70 -9.56
N ASP A 318 -20.35 -34.31 -8.30
CA ASP A 318 -21.31 -34.42 -7.22
C ASP A 318 -22.32 -33.26 -7.24
N LYS A 319 -23.51 -33.51 -7.82
CA LYS A 319 -24.64 -32.57 -7.84
C LYS A 319 -25.24 -32.23 -6.46
N LYS A 320 -24.71 -32.82 -5.37
CA LYS A 320 -25.13 -32.62 -3.98
C LYS A 320 -24.00 -31.97 -3.15
N GLY A 321 -23.41 -30.90 -3.66
CA GLY A 321 -22.51 -30.07 -2.86
C GLY A 321 -23.30 -29.22 -1.87
N ALA A 322 -23.20 -29.52 -0.57
CA ALA A 322 -23.16 -28.55 0.53
C ALA A 322 -23.36 -29.27 1.87
N TYR A 323 -22.57 -28.89 2.87
CA TYR A 323 -22.67 -29.33 4.27
C TYR A 323 -22.11 -30.71 4.64
N GLN A 324 -20.92 -31.06 4.16
CA GLN A 324 -20.07 -31.89 5.02
C GLN A 324 -19.50 -31.01 6.13
N LYS A 325 -20.02 -31.19 7.35
CA LYS A 325 -19.46 -30.59 8.56
C LYS A 325 -17.97 -30.95 8.62
N LEU A 326 -17.11 -29.96 8.82
CA LEU A 326 -15.69 -30.19 9.16
C LEU A 326 -15.67 -31.18 10.34
N SER A 327 -15.34 -32.44 10.06
CA SER A 327 -15.03 -33.40 11.12
C SER A 327 -13.89 -32.79 11.92
N ALA A 328 -14.00 -32.77 13.26
CA ALA A 328 -12.97 -32.21 14.12
C ALA A 328 -11.61 -32.87 13.77
N LEU A 329 -10.76 -32.12 13.05
CA LEU A 329 -9.43 -32.58 12.70
C LEU A 329 -8.64 -32.71 14.00
N LYS A 330 -8.04 -33.87 14.21
CA LYS A 330 -7.10 -34.08 15.30
C LYS A 330 -5.70 -33.87 14.75
N TRP A 331 -5.10 -32.75 15.12
CA TRP A 331 -3.72 -32.45 14.73
C TRP A 331 -2.75 -33.40 15.43
N LYS A 332 -1.76 -33.91 14.68
CA LYS A 332 -0.67 -34.73 15.22
C LYS A 332 0.39 -33.85 15.89
N SER A 333 0.62 -32.69 15.31
CA SER A 333 1.49 -31.65 15.84
C SER A 333 0.93 -30.29 15.46
N GLU A 334 1.05 -29.32 16.35
CA GLU A 334 0.63 -27.94 16.11
C GLU A 334 1.43 -26.95 16.95
N ILE A 335 1.50 -25.72 16.45
CA ILE A 335 1.81 -24.52 17.21
C ILE A 335 0.52 -23.72 17.41
N THR A 336 0.54 -22.80 18.37
CA THR A 336 -0.56 -21.87 18.59
C THR A 336 -0.73 -20.93 17.39
N MET A 337 -1.92 -20.33 17.28
CA MET A 337 -2.17 -19.32 16.24
C MET A 337 -1.27 -18.10 16.42
N GLU A 338 -1.01 -17.70 17.66
CA GLU A 338 -0.12 -16.59 18.02
C GLU A 338 1.31 -16.85 17.54
N GLU A 339 1.88 -18.01 17.84
CA GLU A 339 3.23 -18.39 17.37
C GLU A 339 3.33 -18.41 15.84
N ALA A 340 2.26 -18.81 15.15
CA ALA A 340 2.20 -18.80 13.69
C ALA A 340 2.21 -17.37 13.13
N LEU A 341 1.38 -16.48 13.69
CA LEU A 341 1.32 -15.07 13.30
C LEU A 341 2.63 -14.34 13.60
N ASP A 342 3.25 -14.60 14.75
CA ASP A 342 4.57 -14.07 15.12
C ASP A 342 5.64 -14.52 14.12
N SER A 343 5.61 -15.79 13.72
CA SER A 343 6.54 -16.34 12.73
C SER A 343 6.41 -15.64 11.37
N LEU A 344 5.17 -15.38 10.92
CA LEU A 344 4.92 -14.60 9.70
C LEU A 344 5.42 -13.17 9.85
N GLU A 345 5.18 -12.55 10.99
CA GLU A 345 5.59 -11.17 11.25
C GLU A 345 7.12 -11.01 11.25
N LEU A 346 7.86 -11.97 11.80
CA LEU A 346 9.33 -11.97 11.83
C LEU A 346 9.97 -12.11 10.45
N GLU A 347 9.29 -12.70 9.47
CA GLU A 347 9.76 -12.77 8.08
C GLU A 347 9.69 -11.39 7.40
N PHE A 348 8.60 -10.65 7.61
CA PHE A 348 8.47 -9.29 7.07
C PHE A 348 9.27 -8.25 7.84
N PHE A 349 9.41 -8.43 9.16
CA PHE A 349 10.08 -7.50 10.05
C PHE A 349 11.19 -8.19 10.84
N PRO A 350 12.32 -8.56 10.21
CA PRO A 350 13.43 -9.23 10.90
C PRO A 350 13.96 -8.47 12.12
N PHE A 351 13.79 -7.14 12.16
CA PHE A 351 14.16 -6.31 13.32
C PHE A 351 13.35 -6.62 14.58
N LYS A 352 12.16 -7.25 14.46
CA LYS A 352 11.36 -7.73 15.60
C LYS A 352 11.94 -8.97 16.28
N LYS A 353 12.98 -9.59 15.71
CA LYS A 353 13.79 -10.61 16.42
C LYS A 353 14.43 -10.04 17.68
N VAL A 354 14.60 -8.73 17.76
CA VAL A 354 15.06 -8.02 18.94
C VAL A 354 13.84 -7.63 19.78
N LYS A 355 13.84 -8.04 21.05
CA LYS A 355 12.78 -7.69 22.00
C LYS A 355 12.81 -6.19 22.30
N TYR A 356 11.69 -5.52 22.06
CA TYR A 356 11.47 -4.14 22.48
C TYR A 356 10.77 -4.10 23.83
N TYR A 357 11.18 -3.14 24.65
CA TYR A 357 10.55 -2.86 25.93
C TYR A 357 9.77 -1.56 25.81
N ASN A 358 8.72 -1.39 26.62
CA ASN A 358 8.17 -0.06 26.81
C ASN A 358 9.21 0.83 27.50
N VAL A 359 8.98 2.15 27.53
CA VAL A 359 9.94 3.12 28.08
C VAL A 359 10.43 2.72 29.48
N PRO A 360 9.58 2.51 30.50
CA PRO A 360 10.06 2.19 31.84
C PRO A 360 10.80 0.84 31.92
N ASP A 361 10.29 -0.20 31.24
CA ASP A 361 10.92 -1.52 31.26
C ASP A 361 12.30 -1.49 30.58
N ALA A 362 12.48 -0.65 29.56
CA ALA A 362 13.76 -0.49 28.88
C ALA A 362 14.84 0.04 29.83
N PHE A 363 14.55 1.10 30.59
CA PHE A 363 15.49 1.66 31.57
C PHE A 363 15.75 0.70 32.73
N ALA A 364 14.73 0.00 33.22
CA ALA A 364 14.87 -0.98 34.31
C ALA A 364 15.78 -2.16 33.92
N VAL A 365 15.53 -2.76 32.74
CA VAL A 365 16.36 -3.85 32.21
C VAL A 365 17.79 -3.36 31.96
N ALA A 366 17.96 -2.12 31.50
CA ALA A 366 19.28 -1.55 31.23
C ALA A 366 20.10 -1.30 32.48
N SER A 367 19.47 -0.81 33.53
CA SER A 367 20.10 -0.70 34.84
C SER A 367 20.53 -2.07 35.36
N ASN A 368 19.68 -3.09 35.23
CA ASN A 368 19.98 -4.44 35.72
C ASN A 368 21.08 -5.14 34.90
N GLU A 369 21.06 -4.97 33.58
CA GLU A 369 22.03 -5.61 32.67
C GLU A 369 23.29 -4.77 32.43
N SER A 370 23.41 -3.59 33.06
CA SER A 370 24.50 -2.63 32.82
C SER A 370 24.69 -2.31 31.33
N LYS A 371 23.57 -2.15 30.62
CA LYS A 371 23.53 -1.80 29.19
C LYS A 371 23.06 -0.36 29.03
N LEU A 372 23.37 0.24 27.89
CA LEU A 372 22.88 1.57 27.52
C LEU A 372 21.42 1.47 27.04
N VAL A 373 20.65 2.55 27.21
CA VAL A 373 19.26 2.66 26.71
C VAL A 373 19.27 3.44 25.42
N HIS A 374 18.50 2.97 24.45
CA HIS A 374 18.30 3.65 23.20
C HIS A 374 16.84 3.86 22.96
N GLY A 375 16.48 5.12 23.15
CA GLY A 375 15.19 5.60 22.74
C GLY A 375 15.25 5.74 21.23
N ILE A 376 14.64 4.79 20.56
CA ILE A 376 14.28 5.03 19.19
C ILE A 376 12.99 5.83 19.20
N ILE A 377 13.15 7.15 19.09
CA ILE A 377 12.06 8.03 18.66
C ILE A 377 12.16 8.13 17.12
N LEU A 378 12.35 6.95 16.50
CA LEU A 378 12.87 6.69 15.15
C LEU A 378 14.35 7.19 14.90
N TRP A 379 15.33 6.44 14.35
CA TRP A 379 15.51 4.98 14.30
C TRP A 379 16.94 4.33 14.13
N GLY A 380 17.51 3.57 15.14
CA GLY A 380 18.37 2.32 14.99
C GLY A 380 19.55 1.82 15.98
N ALA A 381 19.83 0.50 16.08
CA ALA A 381 20.92 -0.36 16.69
C ALA A 381 21.83 -0.15 17.99
N HIS A 382 22.04 -1.25 18.75
CA HIS A 382 23.01 -1.55 19.87
C HIS A 382 22.78 -1.05 21.31
N PHE A 383 21.57 -1.31 21.84
CA PHE A 383 21.13 -0.83 23.15
C PHE A 383 19.85 -1.56 23.61
N ILE A 384 19.42 -1.39 24.86
CA ILE A 384 18.04 -1.73 25.25
C ILE A 384 17.11 -0.67 24.70
N SER A 385 16.23 -1.11 23.80
CA SER A 385 15.49 -0.21 22.93
C SER A 385 14.01 -0.15 23.28
N PHE A 386 13.46 1.06 23.26
CA PHE A 386 12.02 1.31 23.26
C PHE A 386 11.64 2.18 22.06
N TRP A 387 10.38 2.12 21.66
CA TRP A 387 9.80 3.01 20.65
C TRP A 387 8.59 3.71 21.26
N SER A 388 8.42 4.99 20.95
CA SER A 388 7.28 5.75 21.44
C SER A 388 6.99 6.93 20.53
N THR A 389 5.71 7.22 20.29
CA THR A 389 5.33 8.46 19.61
C THR A 389 5.30 9.63 20.59
N VAL A 390 5.37 10.87 20.10
CA VAL A 390 5.20 12.06 20.94
C VAL A 390 3.85 12.06 21.67
N VAL A 391 2.81 11.47 21.06
CA VAL A 391 1.47 11.33 21.67
C VAL A 391 1.53 10.38 22.86
N ASP A 392 2.16 9.22 22.71
CA ASP A 392 2.29 8.22 23.79
C ASP A 392 3.10 8.78 24.96
N LEU A 393 4.21 9.47 24.68
CA LEU A 393 5.02 10.12 25.71
C LEU A 393 4.22 11.17 26.48
N LYS A 394 3.43 12.00 25.79
CA LYS A 394 2.54 12.98 26.43
C LYS A 394 1.45 12.31 27.27
N ALA A 395 0.92 11.18 26.83
CA ALA A 395 -0.04 10.38 27.60
C ALA A 395 0.60 9.85 28.88
N ILE A 396 1.79 9.24 28.81
CA ILE A 396 2.54 8.73 29.98
C ILE A 396 2.74 9.84 31.03
N ILE A 397 3.13 11.04 30.59
CA ILE A 397 3.35 12.20 31.48
C ILE A 397 2.06 12.64 32.16
N LYS A 398 0.95 12.67 31.42
CA LYS A 398 -0.35 13.11 31.91
C LYS A 398 -0.97 12.10 32.88
N GLU A 399 -0.83 10.82 32.58
CA GLU A 399 -1.46 9.72 33.33
C GLU A 399 -0.70 9.37 34.60
N ASN A 400 0.63 9.53 34.61
CA ASN A 400 1.49 9.12 35.73
C ASN A 400 2.42 10.26 36.22
N PRO A 401 1.88 11.43 36.61
CA PRO A 401 2.69 12.59 36.95
C PRO A 401 3.62 12.32 38.14
N GLY A 402 4.89 12.69 37.98
CA GLY A 402 5.92 12.52 39.03
C GLY A 402 6.46 11.09 39.19
N SER A 403 5.97 10.14 38.40
CA SER A 403 6.56 8.79 38.32
C SER A 403 7.89 8.79 37.57
N GLU A 404 8.68 7.73 37.76
CA GLU A 404 9.88 7.46 36.99
C GLU A 404 9.58 7.34 35.48
N ALA A 405 8.44 6.74 35.11
CA ALA A 405 7.98 6.69 33.72
C ALA A 405 7.71 8.08 33.13
N SER A 406 7.08 8.98 33.90
CA SER A 406 6.87 10.37 33.48
C SER A 406 8.19 11.14 33.38
N PHE A 407 9.17 10.86 34.25
CA PHE A 407 10.49 11.47 34.18
C PHE A 407 11.20 11.10 32.86
N PHE A 408 11.30 9.81 32.53
CA PHE A 408 11.93 9.38 31.29
C PHE A 408 11.18 9.86 30.05
N ALA A 409 9.83 9.89 30.08
CA ALA A 409 9.05 10.44 28.98
C ALA A 409 9.32 11.95 28.75
N GLN A 410 9.49 12.73 29.83
CA GLN A 410 9.87 14.15 29.72
C GLN A 410 11.26 14.33 29.11
N LEU A 411 12.23 13.49 29.48
CA LEU A 411 13.57 13.52 28.88
C LEU A 411 13.52 13.22 27.37
N CYS A 412 12.74 12.24 26.96
CA CYS A 412 12.55 11.90 25.54
C CYS A 412 11.98 13.09 24.75
N ILE A 413 10.93 13.75 25.27
CA ILE A 413 10.35 14.94 24.64
C ILE A 413 11.33 16.11 24.60
N LYS A 414 12.10 16.33 25.68
CA LYS A 414 13.05 17.43 25.78
C LYS A 414 14.08 17.42 24.64
N TYR A 415 14.49 16.24 24.20
CA TYR A 415 15.56 16.08 23.20
C TYR A 415 15.04 15.72 21.80
N TYR A 416 13.75 15.51 21.63
CA TYR A 416 13.13 15.22 20.33
C TYR A 416 13.14 16.44 19.40
N GLU A 417 13.46 16.20 18.13
CA GLU A 417 13.32 17.16 17.04
C GLU A 417 12.55 16.50 15.88
N PHE A 418 11.64 17.25 15.25
CA PHE A 418 10.81 16.74 14.16
C PHE A 418 11.65 16.43 12.90
N PRO A 419 11.32 15.41 12.08
CA PRO A 419 10.19 14.46 12.21
C PRO A 419 10.47 13.29 13.15
N VAL A 420 11.74 12.97 13.35
CA VAL A 420 12.21 11.70 13.90
C VAL A 420 13.59 11.91 14.54
N GLU A 421 13.80 11.40 15.77
CA GLU A 421 15.06 11.57 16.53
C GLU A 421 15.52 10.24 17.17
N SER A 422 16.75 9.82 16.87
CA SER A 422 17.37 8.68 17.55
C SER A 422 18.17 9.19 18.74
N ILE A 423 17.97 8.62 19.92
CA ILE A 423 18.57 9.13 21.15
C ILE A 423 19.17 8.00 21.98
N VAL A 424 20.39 8.22 22.45
CA VAL A 424 21.11 7.32 23.34
C VAL A 424 21.24 7.94 24.72
N PHE A 425 20.83 7.19 25.73
CA PHE A 425 20.90 7.59 27.14
C PHE A 425 21.74 6.62 27.97
N PHE A 426 22.32 7.12 29.06
CA PHE A 426 22.68 6.30 30.19
C PHE A 426 21.42 5.79 30.92
N PRO A 427 21.50 4.70 31.72
CA PRO A 427 20.35 4.18 32.47
C PRO A 427 19.70 5.15 33.46
N ASN A 428 20.40 6.21 33.87
CA ASN A 428 19.87 7.27 34.73
C ASN A 428 19.14 8.39 33.95
N GLY A 429 19.10 8.31 32.61
CA GLY A 429 18.49 9.33 31.75
C GLY A 429 19.43 10.44 31.28
N SER A 430 20.72 10.42 31.64
CA SER A 430 21.70 11.36 31.07
C SER A 430 21.87 11.12 29.56
N LEU A 431 21.78 12.17 28.75
CA LEU A 431 21.96 12.10 27.30
C LEU A 431 23.41 11.80 26.93
N ILE A 432 23.63 10.85 26.01
CA ILE A 432 24.94 10.53 25.45
C ILE A 432 25.07 11.11 24.05
N HIS A 433 24.11 10.80 23.17
CA HIS A 433 24.15 11.23 21.78
C HIS A 433 22.74 11.23 21.18
N ARG A 434 22.51 12.04 20.14
CA ARG A 434 21.28 12.05 19.37
C ARG A 434 21.53 12.39 17.90
N ILE A 435 20.65 11.94 17.01
CA ILE A 435 20.67 12.28 15.59
C ILE A 435 19.23 12.37 15.04
N ASN A 436 18.97 13.40 14.25
CA ASN A 436 17.69 13.61 13.56
C ASN A 436 17.65 12.84 12.23
N ALA A 437 16.47 12.35 11.82
CA ALA A 437 16.29 11.64 10.55
C ALA A 437 16.73 12.44 9.33
N ASN A 438 16.52 13.76 9.28
CA ASN A 438 16.91 14.56 8.12
C ASN A 438 18.44 14.58 7.95
N THR A 439 19.17 14.63 9.06
CA THR A 439 20.64 14.51 9.07
C THR A 439 21.07 13.09 8.69
N LEU A 440 20.39 12.09 9.24
CA LEU A 440 20.69 10.68 9.00
C LEU A 440 20.52 10.30 7.51
N LEU A 441 19.43 10.75 6.88
CA LEU A 441 19.08 10.47 5.49
C LEU A 441 19.94 11.24 4.48
N GLY A 442 20.85 12.12 4.93
CA GLY A 442 21.76 12.85 4.05
C GLY A 442 21.09 13.97 3.24
N LEU A 443 19.88 14.41 3.61
CA LEU A 443 19.14 15.49 2.94
C LEU A 443 19.82 16.87 3.02
N ILE A 444 21.02 16.95 3.60
CA ILE A 444 21.79 18.19 3.81
C ILE A 444 23.08 18.22 2.95
N ASN A 445 23.50 17.14 2.28
CA ASN A 445 24.72 17.13 1.44
C ASN A 445 24.54 16.33 0.13
N GLU A 446 24.41 17.04 -0.99
CA GLU A 446 24.15 16.49 -2.34
C GLU A 446 25.33 15.75 -3.02
N GLN A 447 26.48 15.54 -2.37
CA GLN A 447 27.73 15.21 -3.09
C GLN A 447 28.26 13.77 -3.03
N GLU A 448 27.70 12.83 -2.26
CA GLU A 448 28.37 11.52 -2.04
C GLU A 448 27.60 10.23 -2.43
N SER A 449 26.49 10.27 -3.17
CA SER A 449 25.62 9.08 -3.32
C SER A 449 25.84 8.17 -4.56
N PHE A 450 26.89 8.34 -5.37
CA PHE A 450 26.98 7.60 -6.66
C PHE A 450 27.79 6.28 -6.67
N PHE A 451 28.57 5.93 -5.64
CA PHE A 451 29.45 4.75 -5.69
C PHE A 451 29.55 3.88 -4.40
N ALA A 452 28.69 4.09 -3.40
CA ALA A 452 28.76 3.29 -2.17
C ALA A 452 28.09 1.91 -2.33
N ILE A 453 28.83 0.84 -2.03
CA ILE A 453 28.36 -0.57 -2.03
C ILE A 453 27.41 -0.86 -0.83
N ARG A 454 27.26 0.10 0.12
CA ARG A 454 26.33 0.06 1.26
C ARG A 454 25.39 1.26 1.23
N ASP A 455 24.18 1.08 1.74
CA ASP A 455 23.20 2.15 1.94
C ASP A 455 23.81 3.28 2.81
N PRO A 456 23.90 4.52 2.32
CA PRO A 456 24.41 5.66 3.06
C PRO A 456 23.71 5.86 4.41
N VAL A 457 22.42 5.55 4.49
CA VAL A 457 21.64 5.64 5.73
C VAL A 457 22.15 4.60 6.72
N GLU A 458 22.34 3.35 6.31
CA GLU A 458 22.86 2.27 7.16
C GLU A 458 24.27 2.60 7.69
N LYS A 459 25.11 3.23 6.87
CA LYS A 459 26.45 3.70 7.26
C LYS A 459 26.38 4.83 8.29
N ASN A 460 25.65 5.92 8.00
CA ASN A 460 25.49 7.05 8.91
C ASN A 460 24.89 6.60 10.24
N TYR A 461 23.95 5.65 10.14
CA TYR A 461 23.31 5.06 11.29
C TYR A 461 24.31 4.29 12.16
N GLN A 462 25.15 3.43 11.56
CA GLN A 462 26.20 2.70 12.27
C GLN A 462 27.20 3.66 12.94
N GLU A 463 27.63 4.71 12.24
CA GLU A 463 28.58 5.71 12.77
C GLU A 463 28.02 6.46 13.99
N PHE A 464 26.73 6.79 13.98
CA PHE A 464 26.04 7.39 15.14
C PHE A 464 26.18 6.51 16.39
N LEU A 465 26.00 5.19 16.26
CA LEU A 465 26.07 4.27 17.39
C LEU A 465 27.49 4.04 17.89
N GLU A 466 28.44 3.87 16.97
CA GLU A 466 29.85 3.74 17.31
C GLU A 466 30.36 4.98 18.05
N THR A 467 29.91 6.16 17.61
CA THR A 467 30.19 7.43 18.29
C THR A 467 29.57 7.46 19.69
N ALA A 468 28.30 7.08 19.83
CA ALA A 468 27.64 7.02 21.13
C ALA A 468 28.35 6.05 22.10
N LEU A 469 28.81 4.88 21.62
CA LEU A 469 29.57 3.91 22.40
C LEU A 469 30.97 4.41 22.79
N LEU A 470 31.59 5.25 21.97
CA LEU A 470 32.84 5.91 22.31
C LEU A 470 32.61 6.99 23.37
N MET A 471 31.58 7.82 23.19
CA MET A 471 31.19 8.88 24.13
C MET A 471 30.79 8.30 25.49
N SER A 472 30.14 7.13 25.53
CA SER A 472 29.76 6.50 26.79
C SER A 472 30.96 6.11 27.67
N LYS A 473 32.17 6.03 27.09
CA LYS A 473 33.42 5.74 27.82
C LYS A 473 34.13 6.99 28.32
N THR A 474 33.78 8.17 27.81
CA THR A 474 34.47 9.44 28.09
C THR A 474 33.59 10.44 28.84
N VAL A 475 32.27 10.42 28.59
CA VAL A 475 31.27 11.21 29.30
C VAL A 475 31.01 10.58 30.67
N LYS A 476 31.11 11.37 31.74
CA LYS A 476 30.74 10.94 33.09
C LYS A 476 29.22 11.01 33.24
N MET A 477 28.62 10.02 33.91
CA MET A 477 27.22 10.10 34.31
C MET A 477 27.04 11.30 35.24
N GLU A 478 26.27 12.29 34.82
CA GLU A 478 25.85 13.38 35.70
C GLU A 478 24.77 12.81 36.63
N THR A 479 25.08 12.78 37.93
CA THR A 479 24.18 12.30 38.99
C THR A 479 23.06 13.26 39.29
#